data_AF-A0A7S0M5F9-F1
#
_entry.id   AF-A0A7S0M5F9-F1
#
_cell.length_a   1.000
_cell.length_b   1.000
_cell.length_c   1.000
_cell.angle_alpha   90.00
_cell.angle_beta   90.00
_cell.angle_gamma   90.00
#
_symmetry.space_group_name_H-M   'P 1'
#
loop_
_entity.id
_entity.type
_entity.pdbx_description
1 polymer ?
#
loop_
_entity_poly.entity_id
_entity_poly.type
_entity_poly.pdbx_seq_one_letter_code
_entity_poly.pdbx_strand_id
1 'polypeptide(L)'
;MADEADMSQLSMIEKLEPSSYLSIAAAYASYPRVDKKFDYNNPERSARDILPSLFPEYFPNDLVSERSVRVTTVCGGITNKLFRCEISPEKDDNSQTSRVFLVRVFGAEGLIDRELETMQFLALFLAGLGPPYHGRFANGRVEGFYEGCRTLTPVDLSKPDLSRKIAIQMAKVHRFALPPELCAADAGPGLWPQVWAWFARAREARLPAGSEEGRLHAGVDFERVRGELLALRAAVPPGCPVCFCNNDLLAANILEREGDVHLIDFEYGGLNYRGFDIANHFNEWAGGTDDGRPDYTRFPSDGQMRDFCSAYLTEYHGGPGWEPAKRDALMAEIRTFVLVDHWY
;
A
#
# COMPACT_ATOMS: atom_id res chain seq x y z
N MET A 1 29.91 11.75 0.15
CA MET A 1 30.57 10.88 1.13
C MET A 1 29.82 10.95 2.45
N ALA A 2 28.56 10.56 2.43
CA ALA A 2 27.71 10.38 3.60
C ALA A 2 26.61 9.40 3.15
N ASP A 3 26.95 8.12 3.04
CA ASP A 3 25.97 7.04 2.83
C ASP A 3 26.56 5.64 3.07
N GLU A 4 27.41 5.50 4.09
CA GLU A 4 27.98 4.18 4.49
C GLU A 4 27.75 3.84 5.97
N ALA A 5 26.99 4.67 6.69
CA ALA A 5 26.83 4.57 8.13
C ALA A 5 25.38 4.28 8.57
N ASP A 6 24.71 3.33 7.93
CA ASP A 6 23.58 2.61 8.56
C ASP A 6 23.31 1.22 7.95
N MET A 7 24.35 0.57 7.38
CA MET A 7 24.28 -0.80 6.86
C MET A 7 24.85 -1.83 7.85
N SER A 8 25.47 -1.39 8.95
CA SER A 8 26.21 -2.26 9.87
C SER A 8 25.37 -2.87 10.99
N GLN A 9 24.05 -2.68 10.99
CA GLN A 9 23.15 -3.14 12.05
C GLN A 9 22.05 -4.12 11.60
N LEU A 10 22.13 -4.61 10.36
CA LEU A 10 21.16 -5.54 9.78
C LEU A 10 21.32 -6.95 10.37
N SER A 11 20.21 -7.58 10.75
CA SER A 11 20.20 -8.88 11.43
C SER A 11 20.51 -10.04 10.45
N MET A 12 20.71 -11.26 10.95
CA MET A 12 21.00 -12.42 10.08
C MET A 12 19.91 -12.70 9.02
N ILE A 13 18.67 -12.21 9.23
CA ILE A 13 17.55 -12.37 8.30
C ILE A 13 17.71 -11.45 7.06
N GLU A 14 18.46 -10.36 7.17
CA GLU A 14 18.70 -9.40 6.07
C GLU A 14 19.95 -9.74 5.25
N LYS A 15 20.61 -10.88 5.51
CA LYS A 15 21.83 -11.32 4.79
C LYS A 15 21.56 -12.12 3.51
N LEU A 16 20.31 -12.27 3.10
CA LEU A 16 19.99 -12.83 1.79
C LEU A 16 19.77 -11.68 0.81
N GLU A 17 20.78 -11.43 -0.03
CA GLU A 17 20.67 -10.48 -1.15
C GLU A 17 19.42 -10.81 -1.98
N PRO A 18 18.54 -9.83 -2.28
CA PRO A 18 17.30 -10.05 -3.02
C PRO A 18 17.48 -10.82 -4.34
N SER A 19 18.66 -10.72 -4.97
CA SER A 19 19.02 -11.43 -6.20
C SER A 19 19.32 -12.93 -6.04
N SER A 20 19.34 -13.47 -4.82
CA SER A 20 19.70 -14.87 -4.54
C SER A 20 18.53 -15.86 -4.64
N TYR A 21 17.29 -15.39 -4.69
CA TYR A 21 16.12 -16.25 -4.70
C TYR A 21 15.75 -16.72 -6.11
N LEU A 22 15.44 -18.01 -6.24
CA LEU A 22 14.99 -18.62 -7.49
C LEU A 22 13.55 -18.22 -7.88
N SER A 23 12.70 -17.92 -6.90
CA SER A 23 11.31 -17.48 -7.08
C SER A 23 10.78 -16.75 -5.84
N ILE A 24 9.67 -16.03 -5.99
CA ILE A 24 9.03 -15.36 -4.85
C ILE A 24 8.50 -16.37 -3.81
N ALA A 25 8.03 -17.53 -4.25
CA ALA A 25 7.60 -18.61 -3.36
C ALA A 25 8.76 -19.17 -2.53
N ALA A 26 9.95 -19.32 -3.14
CA ALA A 26 11.15 -19.75 -2.43
C ALA A 26 11.59 -18.68 -1.41
N ALA A 27 11.55 -17.40 -1.78
CA ALA A 27 11.79 -16.30 -0.85
C ALA A 27 10.81 -16.36 0.33
N TYR A 28 9.50 -16.42 0.05
CA TYR A 28 8.44 -16.48 1.06
C TYR A 28 8.59 -17.67 2.03
N ALA A 29 9.03 -18.83 1.54
CA ALA A 29 9.30 -20.00 2.36
C ALA A 29 10.55 -19.87 3.24
N SER A 30 11.52 -19.03 2.86
CA SER A 30 12.76 -18.81 3.61
C SER A 30 12.60 -17.89 4.83
N TYR A 31 11.58 -17.03 4.84
CA TYR A 31 11.27 -16.16 5.99
C TYR A 31 10.56 -16.93 7.11
N PRO A 32 10.81 -16.57 8.38
CA PRO A 32 10.25 -17.29 9.52
C PRO A 32 8.72 -17.21 9.56
N ARG A 33 8.11 -18.32 9.97
CA ARG A 33 6.67 -18.48 10.22
C ARG A 33 6.45 -19.00 11.63
N VAL A 34 5.58 -18.34 12.38
CA VAL A 34 5.17 -18.76 13.73
C VAL A 34 3.71 -19.21 13.70
N ASP A 35 3.44 -20.47 14.03
CA ASP A 35 2.07 -21.02 14.05
C ASP A 35 1.31 -20.64 15.34
N LYS A 36 1.27 -19.34 15.65
CA LYS A 36 0.49 -18.74 16.74
C LYS A 36 -0.41 -17.65 16.18
N LYS A 37 -1.58 -17.47 16.79
CA LYS A 37 -2.49 -16.36 16.48
C LYS A 37 -2.20 -15.16 17.39
N PHE A 38 -2.24 -13.96 16.82
CA PHE A 38 -2.19 -12.70 17.54
C PHE A 38 -3.61 -12.35 18.02
N ASP A 39 -3.81 -12.28 19.34
CA ASP A 39 -5.03 -11.81 19.96
C ASP A 39 -4.97 -10.29 20.13
N TYR A 40 -5.70 -9.58 19.28
CA TYR A 40 -5.74 -8.11 19.33
C TYR A 40 -6.36 -7.56 20.62
N ASN A 41 -7.03 -8.37 21.44
CA ASN A 41 -7.54 -7.96 22.76
C ASN A 41 -6.46 -8.08 23.85
N ASN A 42 -5.33 -8.72 23.55
CA ASN A 42 -4.18 -8.83 24.45
C ASN A 42 -2.86 -8.66 23.67
N PRO A 43 -2.66 -7.49 23.05
CA PRO A 43 -1.61 -7.30 22.06
C PRO A 43 -0.21 -7.41 22.66
N GLU A 44 0.02 -7.00 23.90
CA GLU A 44 1.31 -7.14 24.57
C GLU A 44 1.68 -8.60 24.83
N ARG A 45 0.72 -9.43 25.26
CA ARG A 45 0.95 -10.86 25.46
C ARG A 45 1.24 -11.53 24.13
N SER A 46 0.42 -11.28 23.11
CA SER A 46 0.62 -11.86 21.79
C SER A 46 1.96 -11.45 21.16
N ALA A 47 2.37 -10.19 21.31
CA ALA A 47 3.67 -9.73 20.83
C ALA A 47 4.82 -10.47 21.54
N ARG A 48 4.74 -10.67 22.86
CA ARG A 48 5.75 -11.46 23.62
C ARG A 48 5.75 -12.95 23.26
N ASP A 49 4.63 -13.49 22.80
CA ASP A 49 4.55 -14.89 22.39
C ASP A 49 5.08 -15.13 20.97
N ILE A 50 5.06 -14.11 20.10
CA ILE A 50 5.36 -14.23 18.66
C ILE A 50 6.75 -13.66 18.31
N LEU A 51 7.06 -12.45 18.76
CA LEU A 51 8.28 -11.75 18.34
C LEU A 51 9.58 -12.50 18.71
N PRO A 52 9.71 -13.17 19.87
CA PRO A 52 10.92 -13.94 20.19
C PRO A 52 11.18 -15.11 19.25
N SER A 53 10.14 -15.70 18.65
CA SER A 53 10.29 -16.76 17.66
C SER A 53 10.67 -16.23 16.27
N LEU A 54 10.29 -14.99 15.96
CA LEU A 54 10.66 -14.34 14.70
C LEU A 54 12.06 -13.71 14.75
N PHE A 55 12.49 -13.24 15.91
CA PHE A 55 13.75 -12.52 16.09
C PHE A 55 14.52 -13.03 17.32
N PRO A 56 15.01 -14.28 17.32
CA PRO A 56 15.71 -14.88 18.47
C PRO A 56 17.03 -14.17 18.83
N GLU A 57 17.59 -13.35 17.93
CA GLU A 57 18.78 -12.53 18.16
C GLU A 57 18.54 -11.35 19.11
N TYR A 58 17.32 -10.82 19.12
CA TYR A 58 16.78 -10.04 20.22
C TYR A 58 16.22 -11.10 21.20
N PHE A 59 16.11 -11.02 22.52
CA PHE A 59 15.67 -12.18 23.35
C PHE A 59 16.59 -13.43 23.47
N PRO A 60 17.92 -13.32 23.63
CA PRO A 60 18.73 -14.48 24.03
C PRO A 60 18.35 -14.98 25.44
N ASN A 61 18.36 -16.30 25.66
CA ASN A 61 18.29 -17.00 26.97
C ASN A 61 17.00 -16.88 27.83
N ASP A 62 15.82 -17.27 27.33
CA ASP A 62 14.55 -17.32 28.11
C ASP A 62 14.14 -15.96 28.77
N LEU A 63 14.83 -14.86 28.44
CA LEU A 63 14.69 -13.50 28.99
C LEU A 63 13.49 -12.72 28.45
N VAL A 64 12.46 -13.38 27.91
CA VAL A 64 11.21 -12.70 27.50
C VAL A 64 10.57 -11.98 28.70
N SER A 65 10.82 -12.45 29.92
CA SER A 65 10.38 -11.82 31.17
C SER A 65 11.17 -10.56 31.57
N GLU A 66 12.42 -10.40 31.11
CA GLU A 66 13.27 -9.24 31.44
C GLU A 66 13.29 -8.17 30.32
N ARG A 67 13.08 -8.55 29.06
CA ARG A 67 12.94 -7.59 27.94
C ARG A 67 11.51 -7.06 27.83
N SER A 68 11.34 -5.74 27.94
CA SER A 68 10.03 -5.13 27.71
C SER A 68 9.73 -4.98 26.22
N VAL A 69 8.70 -5.68 25.75
CA VAL A 69 8.00 -5.37 24.49
C VAL A 69 6.92 -4.36 24.82
N ARG A 70 7.05 -3.15 24.27
CA ARG A 70 6.03 -2.10 24.35
C ARG A 70 5.19 -2.16 23.09
N VAL A 71 3.87 -2.22 23.26
CA VAL A 71 2.93 -2.25 22.14
C VAL A 71 2.10 -0.98 22.15
N THR A 72 1.87 -0.40 20.98
CA THR A 72 0.99 0.75 20.80
C THR A 72 0.14 0.54 19.56
N THR A 73 -1.16 0.72 19.69
CA THR A 73 -2.07 0.64 18.54
C THR A 73 -1.76 1.78 17.57
N VAL A 74 -1.61 1.44 16.29
CA VAL A 74 -1.49 2.43 15.22
C VAL A 74 -2.87 2.58 14.60
N CYS A 75 -3.39 3.81 14.59
CA CYS A 75 -4.62 4.10 13.88
C CYS A 75 -4.32 4.16 12.38
N GLY A 76 -4.91 3.25 11.60
CA GLY A 76 -4.76 3.20 10.15
C GLY A 76 -5.35 1.92 9.57
N GLY A 77 -6.32 2.05 8.66
CA GLY A 77 -7.00 0.94 7.99
C GLY A 77 -8.34 0.53 8.64
N ILE A 78 -9.35 0.27 7.81
CA ILE A 78 -10.68 -0.19 8.25
C ILE A 78 -10.69 -1.72 8.44
N THR A 79 -9.89 -2.44 7.65
CA THR A 79 -9.85 -3.90 7.53
C THR A 79 -8.82 -4.57 8.44
N ASN A 80 -7.70 -3.91 8.73
CA ASN A 80 -6.55 -4.49 9.43
C ASN A 80 -6.33 -3.83 10.80
N LYS A 81 -5.79 -4.57 11.76
CA LYS A 81 -5.34 -4.02 13.05
C LYS A 81 -3.83 -3.91 13.06
N LEU A 82 -3.33 -2.69 13.28
CA LEU A 82 -1.91 -2.36 13.25
C LEU A 82 -1.39 -2.08 14.66
N PHE A 83 -0.26 -2.70 15.01
CA PHE A 83 0.40 -2.51 16.29
C PHE A 83 1.87 -2.17 16.08
N ARG A 84 2.31 -1.03 16.62
CA ARG A 84 3.73 -0.69 16.76
C ARG A 84 4.28 -1.48 17.92
N CYS A 85 5.25 -2.34 17.67
CA CYS A 85 5.93 -3.13 18.68
C CYS A 85 7.38 -2.67 18.81
N GLU A 86 7.73 -2.18 19.99
CA GLU A 86 9.07 -1.72 20.32
C GLU A 86 9.74 -2.69 21.30
N ILE A 87 10.92 -3.19 20.92
CA ILE A 87 11.76 -4.08 21.73
C ILE A 87 12.88 -3.24 22.33
N SER A 88 12.91 -3.17 23.66
CA SER A 88 13.97 -2.44 24.39
C SER A 88 15.32 -3.17 24.29
N PRO A 89 16.45 -2.44 24.32
CA PRO A 89 17.78 -3.03 24.42
C PRO A 89 17.99 -3.77 25.74
N GLU A 90 19.05 -4.56 25.82
CA GLU A 90 19.30 -5.53 26.89
C GLU A 90 19.77 -4.90 28.22
N LYS A 91 20.29 -3.66 28.18
CA LYS A 91 20.66 -2.80 29.31
C LYS A 91 20.46 -1.34 28.90
N ASP A 92 20.43 -0.41 29.89
CA ASP A 92 20.59 1.05 29.70
C ASP A 92 22.02 1.38 29.17
N ASP A 93 22.47 0.67 28.15
CA ASP A 93 23.63 1.05 27.38
C ASP A 93 23.14 2.03 26.32
N ASN A 94 23.39 3.32 26.55
CA ASN A 94 22.95 4.43 25.71
C ASN A 94 23.44 4.34 24.23
N SER A 95 24.24 3.32 23.88
CA SER A 95 24.62 3.03 22.49
C SER A 95 23.70 2.08 21.72
N GLN A 96 22.76 1.38 22.38
CA GLN A 96 21.80 0.51 21.69
C GLN A 96 20.42 1.17 21.58
N THR A 97 19.93 1.32 20.36
CA THR A 97 18.59 1.85 20.09
C THR A 97 17.54 0.74 20.17
N SER A 98 16.33 1.08 20.62
CA SER A 98 15.17 0.20 20.51
C SER A 98 14.97 -0.26 19.07
N ARG A 99 14.42 -1.46 18.89
CA ARG A 99 13.97 -1.95 17.56
C ARG A 99 12.47 -1.86 17.46
N VAL A 100 11.99 -1.32 16.34
CA VAL A 100 10.56 -1.04 16.13
C VAL A 100 10.04 -1.80 14.92
N PHE A 101 8.93 -2.49 15.11
CA PHE A 101 8.25 -3.29 14.09
C PHE A 101 6.78 -2.88 13.99
N LEU A 102 6.21 -3.08 12.81
CA LEU A 102 4.77 -3.00 12.60
C LEU A 102 4.21 -4.43 12.53
N VAL A 103 3.35 -4.77 13.49
CA VAL A 103 2.59 -6.02 13.47
C VAL A 103 1.24 -5.75 12.83
N ARG A 104 1.01 -6.34 11.66
CA ARG A 104 -0.27 -6.28 10.95
C ARG A 104 -1.05 -7.57 11.20
N VAL A 105 -2.22 -7.43 11.83
CA VAL A 105 -3.16 -8.53 12.06
C VAL A 105 -4.28 -8.43 11.04
N PHE A 106 -4.48 -9.50 10.27
CA PHE A 106 -5.50 -9.53 9.22
C PHE A 106 -6.91 -9.56 9.83
N GLY A 107 -7.82 -8.78 9.25
CA GLY A 107 -9.25 -8.79 9.59
C GLY A 107 -9.98 -10.07 9.19
N ALA A 108 -11.30 -10.09 9.39
CA ALA A 108 -12.15 -11.27 9.19
C ALA A 108 -11.96 -11.93 7.80
N GLU A 109 -11.85 -13.27 7.83
CA GLU A 109 -11.53 -14.15 6.71
C GLU A 109 -12.61 -14.09 5.59
N GLY A 110 -12.20 -14.00 4.31
CA GLY A 110 -13.09 -14.37 3.19
C GLY A 110 -13.09 -13.52 1.91
N LEU A 111 -12.40 -12.38 1.84
CA LEU A 111 -12.35 -11.55 0.62
C LEU A 111 -10.99 -11.54 -0.10
N ILE A 112 -9.89 -11.84 0.61
CA ILE A 112 -8.51 -11.69 0.10
C ILE A 112 -7.71 -12.96 0.44
N ASP A 113 -6.99 -13.50 -0.55
CA ASP A 113 -6.00 -14.55 -0.34
C ASP A 113 -4.76 -13.94 0.37
N ARG A 114 -4.65 -14.20 1.67
CA ARG A 114 -3.61 -13.60 2.52
C ARG A 114 -2.21 -14.12 2.21
N GLU A 115 -2.09 -15.32 1.66
CA GLU A 115 -0.79 -15.84 1.24
C GLU A 115 -0.33 -15.11 -0.02
N LEU A 116 -1.22 -14.94 -1.00
CA LEU A 116 -0.94 -14.15 -2.21
C LEU A 116 -0.60 -12.70 -1.86
N GLU A 117 -1.40 -12.06 -0.99
CA GLU A 117 -1.17 -10.70 -0.51
C GLU A 117 0.21 -10.56 0.17
N THR A 118 0.58 -11.52 1.02
CA THR A 118 1.87 -11.49 1.71
C THR A 118 3.04 -11.74 0.77
N MET A 119 2.89 -12.63 -0.22
CA MET A 119 3.92 -12.81 -1.25
C MET A 119 4.08 -11.57 -2.14
N GLN A 120 2.99 -10.86 -2.46
CA GLN A 120 3.04 -9.58 -3.15
C GLN A 120 3.76 -8.52 -2.33
N PHE A 121 3.45 -8.42 -1.03
CA PHE A 121 4.16 -7.53 -0.11
C PHE A 121 5.67 -7.82 -0.09
N LEU A 122 6.05 -9.10 0.03
CA LEU A 122 7.45 -9.52 -0.04
C LEU A 122 8.10 -9.14 -1.39
N ALA A 123 7.38 -9.31 -2.50
CA ALA A 123 7.93 -8.99 -3.81
C ALA A 123 8.22 -7.48 -3.97
N LEU A 124 7.35 -6.63 -3.42
CA LEU A 124 7.56 -5.18 -3.37
C LEU A 124 8.75 -4.81 -2.47
N PHE A 125 8.88 -5.45 -1.31
CA PHE A 125 10.04 -5.26 -0.44
C PHE A 125 11.35 -5.62 -1.16
N LEU A 126 11.42 -6.81 -1.78
CA LEU A 126 12.63 -7.25 -2.48
C LEU A 126 12.99 -6.36 -3.68
N ALA A 127 12.01 -5.66 -4.25
CA ALA A 127 12.22 -4.65 -5.29
C ALA A 127 12.60 -3.26 -4.74
N GLY A 128 12.68 -3.08 -3.41
CA GLY A 128 12.96 -1.80 -2.76
C GLY A 128 11.79 -0.81 -2.80
N LEU A 129 10.55 -1.30 -2.99
CA LEU A 129 9.34 -0.50 -3.17
C LEU A 129 8.39 -0.56 -1.96
N GLY A 130 8.60 -1.49 -1.05
CA GLY A 130 7.77 -1.70 0.13
C GLY A 130 8.59 -1.72 1.43
N PRO A 131 7.91 -1.66 2.59
CA PRO A 131 8.57 -1.81 3.88
C PRO A 131 9.25 -3.17 4.02
N PRO A 132 10.29 -3.29 4.86
CA PRO A 132 10.90 -4.57 5.19
C PRO A 132 9.88 -5.64 5.57
N TYR A 133 10.04 -6.85 5.04
CA TYR A 133 9.27 -8.01 5.47
C TYR A 133 10.12 -8.85 6.41
N HIS A 134 9.62 -9.12 7.62
CA HIS A 134 10.39 -9.86 8.63
C HIS A 134 9.86 -11.28 8.89
N GLY A 135 8.64 -11.59 8.46
CA GLY A 135 8.05 -12.90 8.64
C GLY A 135 6.56 -12.84 8.95
N ARG A 136 5.99 -13.99 9.29
CA ARG A 136 4.55 -14.14 9.44
C ARG A 136 4.13 -15.01 10.62
N PHE A 137 2.87 -14.89 10.97
CA PHE A 137 2.20 -15.72 11.96
C PHE A 137 0.81 -16.12 11.46
N ALA A 138 0.08 -16.94 12.22
CA ALA A 138 -1.10 -17.64 11.71
C ALA A 138 -2.23 -16.72 11.19
N ASN A 139 -2.28 -15.46 11.63
CA ASN A 139 -3.29 -14.47 11.25
C ASN A 139 -2.69 -13.08 10.96
N GLY A 140 -1.45 -13.01 10.49
CA GLY A 140 -0.81 -11.72 10.20
C GLY A 140 0.66 -11.81 9.82
N ARG A 141 1.29 -10.63 9.71
CA ARG A 141 2.71 -10.50 9.35
C ARG A 141 3.40 -9.41 10.16
N VAL A 142 4.73 -9.46 10.15
CA VAL A 142 5.59 -8.43 10.75
C VAL A 142 6.34 -7.69 9.66
N GLU A 143 6.17 -6.38 9.66
CA GLU A 143 6.70 -5.43 8.69
C GLU A 143 7.69 -4.49 9.38
N GLY A 144 8.61 -3.90 8.63
CA GLY A 144 9.47 -2.82 9.11
C GLY A 144 8.65 -1.57 9.38
N PHE A 145 8.97 -0.87 10.46
CA PHE A 145 8.33 0.39 10.81
C PHE A 145 9.21 1.56 10.38
N TYR A 146 8.69 2.45 9.53
CA TYR A 146 9.42 3.64 9.10
C TYR A 146 9.46 4.70 10.22
N GLU A 147 10.54 4.70 11.01
CA GLU A 147 10.74 5.66 12.09
C GLU A 147 11.07 7.06 11.58
N GLY A 148 10.61 8.08 12.32
CA GLY A 148 10.81 9.49 11.97
C GLY A 148 9.97 9.98 10.79
N CYS A 149 9.11 9.15 10.23
CA CYS A 149 8.20 9.54 9.16
C CYS A 149 6.98 10.30 9.67
N ARG A 150 6.54 11.27 8.86
CA ARG A 150 5.25 11.94 8.98
C ARG A 150 4.33 11.42 7.89
N THR A 151 3.10 11.06 8.25
CA THR A 151 2.05 10.77 7.27
C THR A 151 1.61 12.06 6.57
N LEU A 152 1.49 12.02 5.24
CA LEU A 152 0.99 13.17 4.50
C LEU A 152 -0.49 13.42 4.76
N THR A 153 -0.87 14.69 4.64
CA THR A 153 -2.26 15.14 4.61
C THR A 153 -2.65 15.47 3.18
N PRO A 154 -3.94 15.56 2.85
CA PRO A 154 -4.36 15.99 1.52
C PRO A 154 -3.67 17.30 1.08
N VAL A 155 -3.47 18.26 2.00
CA VAL A 155 -2.84 19.56 1.69
C VAL A 155 -1.41 19.38 1.17
N ASP A 156 -0.68 18.40 1.70
CA ASP A 156 0.68 18.09 1.29
C ASP A 156 0.78 17.64 -0.18
N LEU A 157 -0.25 16.96 -0.70
CA LEU A 157 -0.25 16.42 -2.07
C LEU A 157 -0.08 17.52 -3.13
N SER A 158 -0.56 18.74 -2.82
CA SER A 158 -0.47 19.90 -3.69
C SER A 158 0.88 20.61 -3.70
N LYS A 159 1.79 20.27 -2.78
CA LYS A 159 3.12 20.89 -2.69
C LYS A 159 3.98 20.40 -3.87
N PRO A 160 4.52 21.29 -4.71
CA PRO A 160 5.20 20.88 -5.94
C PRO A 160 6.31 19.85 -5.75
N ASP A 161 7.15 20.00 -4.71
CA ASP A 161 8.26 19.10 -4.46
C ASP A 161 7.80 17.71 -4.02
N LEU A 162 6.80 17.61 -3.15
CA LEU A 162 6.22 16.33 -2.76
C LEU A 162 5.49 15.68 -3.92
N SER A 163 4.71 16.45 -4.68
CA SER A 163 3.99 15.98 -5.87
C SER A 163 4.94 15.33 -6.89
N ARG A 164 6.09 15.94 -7.17
CA ARG A 164 7.13 15.34 -8.03
C ARG A 164 7.73 14.07 -7.44
N LYS A 165 8.00 14.04 -6.14
CA LYS A 165 8.54 12.84 -5.48
C LYS A 165 7.54 11.68 -5.48
N ILE A 166 6.26 11.96 -5.29
CA ILE A 166 5.19 10.97 -5.41
C ILE A 166 5.12 10.44 -6.85
N ALA A 167 5.17 11.33 -7.85
CA ALA A 167 5.21 10.95 -9.27
C ALA A 167 6.38 9.99 -9.58
N ILE A 168 7.56 10.25 -9.02
CA ILE A 168 8.75 9.40 -9.14
C ILE A 168 8.50 8.02 -8.49
N GLN A 169 7.97 7.97 -7.27
CA GLN A 169 7.69 6.69 -6.61
C GLN A 169 6.62 5.88 -7.35
N MET A 170 5.54 6.51 -7.81
CA MET A 170 4.53 5.85 -8.64
C MET A 170 5.14 5.32 -9.95
N ALA A 171 6.06 6.05 -10.58
CA ALA A 171 6.76 5.56 -11.77
C ALA A 171 7.60 4.32 -11.48
N LYS A 172 8.26 4.23 -10.33
CA LYS A 172 9.00 3.04 -9.89
C LYS A 172 8.08 1.86 -9.65
N VAL A 173 6.96 2.08 -8.96
CA VAL A 173 5.90 1.07 -8.78
C VAL A 173 5.34 0.60 -10.12
N HIS A 174 5.03 1.50 -11.05
CA HIS A 174 4.51 1.13 -12.37
C HIS A 174 5.53 0.43 -13.28
N ARG A 175 6.82 0.47 -12.94
CA ARG A 175 7.88 -0.31 -13.60
C ARG A 175 8.14 -1.66 -12.95
N PHE A 176 7.58 -1.90 -11.77
CA PHE A 176 7.69 -3.18 -11.09
C PHE A 176 7.04 -4.28 -11.94
N ALA A 177 7.86 -5.26 -12.31
CA ALA A 177 7.37 -6.47 -12.96
C ALA A 177 6.87 -7.42 -11.88
N LEU A 178 5.55 -7.57 -11.79
CA LEU A 178 4.95 -8.54 -10.88
C LEU A 178 5.48 -9.95 -11.21
N PRO A 179 6.00 -10.70 -10.22
CA PRO A 179 6.46 -12.07 -10.44
C PRO A 179 5.39 -12.92 -11.13
N PRO A 180 5.76 -13.77 -12.12
CA PRO A 180 4.79 -14.59 -12.85
C PRO A 180 3.92 -15.48 -11.96
N GLU A 181 4.44 -15.91 -10.81
CA GLU A 181 3.72 -16.73 -9.83
C GLU A 181 2.57 -15.98 -9.14
N LEU A 182 2.65 -14.65 -9.13
CA LEU A 182 1.60 -13.77 -8.59
C LEU A 182 0.66 -13.24 -9.68
N CYS A 183 0.98 -13.51 -10.96
CA CYS A 183 0.12 -13.15 -12.07
C CYS A 183 -0.92 -14.25 -12.31
N ALA A 184 -2.20 -13.88 -12.37
CA ALA A 184 -3.21 -14.77 -12.91
C ALA A 184 -2.95 -15.05 -14.41
N ALA A 185 -3.28 -16.25 -14.89
CA ALA A 185 -3.01 -16.67 -16.27
C ALA A 185 -3.64 -15.74 -17.34
N ASP A 186 -4.74 -15.06 -17.01
CA ASP A 186 -5.46 -14.12 -17.88
C ASP A 186 -5.40 -12.67 -17.34
N ALA A 187 -4.29 -12.28 -16.68
CA ALA A 187 -4.23 -11.02 -15.95
C ALA A 187 -4.33 -9.77 -16.84
N GLY A 188 -5.57 -9.34 -17.08
CA GLY A 188 -5.93 -8.01 -17.48
C GLY A 188 -6.02 -7.05 -16.28
N PRO A 189 -6.45 -5.80 -16.51
CA PRO A 189 -6.60 -4.81 -15.46
C PRO A 189 -7.72 -5.21 -14.48
N GLY A 190 -7.40 -5.19 -13.18
CA GLY A 190 -8.29 -5.57 -12.09
C GLY A 190 -9.49 -4.64 -11.87
N LEU A 191 -9.42 -3.41 -12.40
CA LEU A 191 -10.47 -2.37 -12.24
C LEU A 191 -11.87 -2.89 -12.55
N TRP A 192 -12.11 -3.37 -13.77
CA TRP A 192 -13.47 -3.73 -14.19
C TRP A 192 -14.02 -4.96 -13.45
N PRO A 193 -13.27 -6.07 -13.31
CA PRO A 193 -13.70 -7.18 -12.46
C PRO A 193 -14.10 -6.73 -11.05
N GLN A 194 -13.31 -5.85 -10.43
CA GLN A 194 -13.55 -5.35 -9.08
C GLN A 194 -14.82 -4.49 -9.00
N VAL A 195 -14.95 -3.50 -9.88
CA VAL A 195 -16.14 -2.63 -9.98
C VAL A 195 -17.41 -3.45 -10.18
N TRP A 196 -17.41 -4.44 -11.08
CA TRP A 196 -18.59 -5.27 -11.31
C TRP A 196 -18.92 -6.18 -10.12
N ALA A 197 -17.90 -6.69 -9.43
CA ALA A 197 -18.10 -7.47 -8.20
C ALA A 197 -18.71 -6.61 -7.09
N TRP A 198 -18.22 -5.39 -6.87
CA TRP A 198 -18.78 -4.45 -5.91
C TRP A 198 -20.19 -3.98 -6.30
N PHE A 199 -20.43 -3.65 -7.57
CA PHE A 199 -21.75 -3.32 -8.08
C PHE A 199 -22.77 -4.43 -7.79
N ALA A 200 -22.42 -5.69 -8.07
CA ALA A 200 -23.31 -6.83 -7.80
C ALA A 200 -23.61 -6.95 -6.30
N ARG A 201 -22.59 -6.84 -5.44
CA ARG A 201 -22.76 -6.88 -3.98
C ARG A 201 -23.61 -5.72 -3.47
N ALA A 202 -23.39 -4.51 -3.97
CA ALA A 202 -24.16 -3.33 -3.60
C ALA A 202 -25.62 -3.49 -4.00
N ARG A 203 -25.90 -3.96 -5.22
CA ARG A 203 -27.26 -4.23 -5.71
C ARG A 203 -27.99 -5.28 -4.89
N GLU A 204 -27.29 -6.33 -4.45
CA GLU A 204 -27.86 -7.47 -3.73
C GLU A 204 -27.85 -7.30 -2.20
N ALA A 205 -27.28 -6.19 -1.70
CA ALA A 205 -27.20 -5.89 -0.29
C ALA A 205 -28.59 -5.82 0.35
N ARG A 206 -28.75 -6.52 1.48
CA ARG A 206 -29.98 -6.49 2.28
C ARG A 206 -29.73 -5.69 3.54
N LEU A 207 -30.07 -4.40 3.49
CA LEU A 207 -29.88 -3.47 4.60
C LEU A 207 -31.19 -3.29 5.39
N PRO A 208 -31.13 -3.03 6.71
CA PRO A 208 -32.32 -2.78 7.51
C PRO A 208 -33.06 -1.53 7.01
N ALA A 209 -34.33 -1.66 6.63
CA ALA A 209 -35.11 -0.55 6.05
C ALA A 209 -35.23 0.69 6.95
N GLY A 210 -35.08 0.53 8.27
CA GLY A 210 -35.10 1.62 9.24
C GLY A 210 -33.75 2.34 9.42
N SER A 211 -32.65 1.79 8.91
CA SER A 211 -31.32 2.39 9.04
C SER A 211 -31.11 3.49 7.99
N GLU A 212 -30.12 4.35 8.20
CA GLU A 212 -29.74 5.38 7.24
C GLU A 212 -29.25 4.76 5.92
N GLU A 213 -28.42 3.73 6.02
CA GLU A 213 -27.86 2.99 4.91
C GLU A 213 -28.96 2.30 4.08
N GLY A 214 -29.97 1.73 4.74
CA GLY A 214 -31.13 1.15 4.05
C GLY A 214 -31.94 2.17 3.27
N ARG A 215 -32.11 3.39 3.80
CA ARG A 215 -32.77 4.49 3.08
C ARG A 215 -31.95 4.98 1.89
N LEU A 216 -30.64 5.14 2.07
CA LEU A 216 -29.72 5.54 1.00
C LEU A 216 -29.73 4.51 -0.13
N HIS A 217 -29.58 3.23 0.21
CA HIS A 217 -29.59 2.12 -0.74
C HIS A 217 -30.89 2.05 -1.55
N ALA A 218 -32.05 2.20 -0.89
CA ALA A 218 -33.34 2.21 -1.57
C ALA A 218 -33.51 3.38 -2.57
N GLY A 219 -32.72 4.46 -2.41
CA GLY A 219 -32.69 5.60 -3.32
C GLY A 219 -31.74 5.42 -4.52
N VAL A 220 -30.94 4.36 -4.57
CA VAL A 220 -29.98 4.13 -5.65
C VAL A 220 -30.67 3.53 -6.87
N ASP A 221 -30.56 4.20 -8.02
CA ASP A 221 -30.98 3.68 -9.31
C ASP A 221 -29.87 2.81 -9.92
N PHE A 222 -29.87 1.52 -9.60
CA PHE A 222 -28.85 0.58 -10.08
C PHE A 222 -28.81 0.38 -11.60
N GLU A 223 -29.93 0.61 -12.32
CA GLU A 223 -29.92 0.53 -13.79
C GLU A 223 -29.23 1.74 -14.40
N ARG A 224 -29.47 2.94 -13.83
CA ARG A 224 -28.71 4.13 -14.19
C ARG A 224 -27.21 3.95 -13.91
N VAL A 225 -26.84 3.50 -12.71
CA VAL A 225 -25.43 3.24 -12.36
C VAL A 225 -24.80 2.26 -13.35
N ARG A 226 -25.48 1.16 -13.68
CA ARG A 226 -25.00 0.20 -14.67
C ARG A 226 -24.78 0.83 -16.05
N GLY A 227 -25.70 1.69 -16.49
CA GLY A 227 -25.57 2.42 -17.75
C GLY A 227 -24.36 3.37 -17.77
N GLU A 228 -24.14 4.10 -16.68
CA GLU A 228 -22.99 5.01 -16.52
C GLU A 228 -21.66 4.24 -16.49
N LEU A 229 -21.57 3.13 -15.74
CA LEU A 229 -20.40 2.26 -15.72
C LEU A 229 -20.06 1.66 -17.10
N LEU A 230 -21.08 1.25 -17.87
CA LEU A 230 -20.88 0.77 -19.24
C LEU A 230 -20.38 1.87 -20.18
N ALA A 231 -20.90 3.09 -20.07
CA ALA A 231 -20.47 4.23 -20.86
C ALA A 231 -19.02 4.62 -20.53
N LEU A 232 -18.65 4.65 -19.24
CA LEU A 232 -17.29 4.91 -18.79
C LEU A 232 -16.32 3.83 -19.29
N ARG A 233 -16.71 2.55 -19.20
CA ARG A 233 -15.90 1.45 -19.73
C ARG A 233 -15.67 1.56 -21.23
N ALA A 234 -16.70 1.94 -21.99
CA ALA A 234 -16.60 2.13 -23.43
C ALA A 234 -15.73 3.35 -23.83
N ALA A 235 -15.60 4.33 -22.92
CA ALA A 235 -14.76 5.51 -23.13
C ALA A 235 -13.26 5.25 -22.89
N VAL A 236 -12.88 4.12 -22.26
CA VAL A 236 -11.48 3.74 -22.08
C VAL A 236 -10.85 3.37 -23.43
N PRO A 237 -9.81 4.08 -23.89
CA PRO A 237 -9.16 3.76 -25.15
C PRO A 237 -8.58 2.34 -25.15
N PRO A 238 -8.65 1.63 -26.30
CA PRO A 238 -7.95 0.36 -26.42
C PRO A 238 -6.43 0.57 -26.29
N GLY A 239 -5.76 -0.35 -25.59
CA GLY A 239 -4.30 -0.31 -25.43
C GLY A 239 -3.79 0.64 -24.34
N CYS A 240 -4.65 1.12 -23.43
CA CYS A 240 -4.19 1.79 -22.21
C CYS A 240 -3.17 0.90 -21.46
N PRO A 241 -1.98 1.43 -21.10
CA PRO A 241 -0.95 0.63 -20.44
C PRO A 241 -1.41 0.05 -19.11
N VAL A 242 -1.19 -1.26 -18.96
CA VAL A 242 -1.43 -2.00 -17.71
C VAL A 242 -0.10 -2.26 -17.03
N CYS A 243 -0.02 -1.96 -15.74
CA CYS A 243 1.13 -2.20 -14.89
C CYS A 243 0.70 -2.57 -13.48
N PHE A 244 1.65 -2.88 -12.60
CA PHE A 244 1.34 -2.96 -11.18
C PHE A 244 1.02 -1.57 -10.65
N CYS A 245 -0.12 -1.43 -9.98
CA CYS A 245 -0.67 -0.20 -9.42
C CYS A 245 -0.92 -0.38 -7.92
N ASN A 246 -0.92 0.72 -7.16
CA ASN A 246 -1.32 0.72 -5.75
C ASN A 246 -2.85 0.65 -5.61
N ASN A 247 -3.58 1.36 -6.48
CA ASN A 247 -5.04 1.48 -6.55
C ASN A 247 -5.73 2.19 -5.37
N ASP A 248 -4.99 2.65 -4.35
CA ASP A 248 -5.54 3.33 -3.17
C ASP A 248 -4.56 4.39 -2.61
N LEU A 249 -4.01 5.25 -3.47
CA LEU A 249 -2.91 6.15 -3.11
C LEU A 249 -3.38 7.49 -2.51
N LEU A 250 -4.15 7.38 -1.43
CA LEU A 250 -4.57 8.49 -0.58
C LEU A 250 -3.42 9.02 0.29
N ALA A 251 -3.57 10.24 0.83
CA ALA A 251 -2.50 10.91 1.56
C ALA A 251 -1.97 10.10 2.76
N ALA A 252 -2.85 9.36 3.46
CA ALA A 252 -2.47 8.54 4.59
C ALA A 252 -1.57 7.33 4.24
N ASN A 253 -1.53 6.94 2.96
CA ASN A 253 -0.69 5.87 2.43
C ASN A 253 0.67 6.39 1.90
N ILE A 254 1.01 7.65 2.22
CA ILE A 254 2.28 8.27 1.83
C ILE A 254 2.98 8.78 3.09
N LEU A 255 4.18 8.24 3.34
CA LEU A 255 5.06 8.67 4.42
C LEU A 255 6.14 9.60 3.89
N GLU A 256 6.47 10.64 4.64
CA GLU A 256 7.55 11.56 4.35
C GLU A 256 8.61 11.51 5.45
N ARG A 257 9.89 11.43 5.07
CA ARG A 257 11.03 11.64 5.98
C ARG A 257 12.12 12.41 5.27
N GLU A 258 12.58 13.49 5.89
CA GLU A 258 13.70 14.31 5.40
C GLU A 258 13.49 14.76 3.93
N GLY A 259 12.22 14.98 3.57
CA GLY A 259 11.77 15.34 2.24
C GLY A 259 11.56 14.18 1.29
N ASP A 260 12.02 12.97 1.55
CA ASP A 260 11.75 11.79 0.71
C ASP A 260 10.41 11.14 1.05
N VAL A 261 9.81 10.49 0.05
CA VAL A 261 8.48 9.88 0.19
C VAL A 261 8.53 8.38 -0.03
N HIS A 262 7.77 7.65 0.79
CA HIS A 262 7.58 6.21 0.72
C HIS A 262 6.09 5.92 0.57
N LEU A 263 5.75 5.14 -0.45
CA LEU A 263 4.38 4.65 -0.63
C LEU A 263 4.22 3.38 0.20
N ILE A 264 3.11 3.29 0.94
CA ILE A 264 2.78 2.15 1.78
C ILE A 264 1.39 1.64 1.45
N ASP A 265 1.00 0.55 2.11
CA ASP A 265 -0.31 -0.10 2.01
C ASP A 265 -0.74 -0.42 0.57
N PHE A 266 -0.25 -1.55 0.07
CA PHE A 266 -0.62 -2.10 -1.23
C PHE A 266 -1.72 -3.18 -1.10
N GLU A 267 -2.64 -3.04 -0.14
CA GLU A 267 -3.73 -4.00 0.08
C GLU A 267 -4.63 -4.15 -1.16
N TYR A 268 -4.88 -3.04 -1.88
CA TYR A 268 -5.58 -3.02 -3.16
C TYR A 268 -4.65 -3.16 -4.38
N GLY A 269 -3.35 -3.37 -4.14
CA GLY A 269 -2.34 -3.38 -5.19
C GLY A 269 -2.49 -4.55 -6.15
N GLY A 270 -2.25 -4.31 -7.43
CA GLY A 270 -2.38 -5.34 -8.46
C GLY A 270 -2.25 -4.78 -9.87
N LEU A 271 -2.37 -5.65 -10.88
CA LEU A 271 -2.32 -5.22 -12.28
C LEU A 271 -3.54 -4.35 -12.63
N ASN A 272 -3.30 -3.11 -13.04
CA ASN A 272 -4.34 -2.17 -13.43
C ASN A 272 -3.83 -1.12 -14.43
N TYR A 273 -4.69 -0.23 -14.90
CA TYR A 273 -4.30 0.88 -15.76
C TYR A 273 -3.48 1.91 -14.98
N ARG A 274 -2.31 2.31 -15.49
CA ARG A 274 -1.51 3.36 -14.85
C ARG A 274 -2.28 4.69 -14.76
N GLY A 275 -3.09 5.00 -15.77
CA GLY A 275 -3.91 6.21 -15.79
C GLY A 275 -4.97 6.21 -14.71
N PHE A 276 -5.50 5.03 -14.34
CA PHE A 276 -6.42 4.88 -13.22
C PHE A 276 -5.72 5.19 -11.88
N ASP A 277 -4.55 4.59 -11.63
CA ASP A 277 -3.85 4.77 -10.36
C ASP A 277 -3.43 6.24 -10.13
N ILE A 278 -3.01 6.93 -11.20
CA ILE A 278 -2.70 8.36 -11.12
C ILE A 278 -3.97 9.21 -11.00
N ALA A 279 -5.09 8.83 -11.64
CA ALA A 279 -6.36 9.53 -11.50
C ALA A 279 -6.91 9.44 -10.07
N ASN A 280 -6.87 8.25 -9.48
CA ASN A 280 -7.16 8.01 -8.06
C ASN A 280 -6.33 8.94 -7.17
N HIS A 281 -5.00 8.93 -7.33
CA HIS A 281 -4.12 9.81 -6.57
C HIS A 281 -4.49 11.30 -6.70
N PHE A 282 -4.92 11.76 -7.89
CA PHE A 282 -5.38 13.14 -8.08
C PHE A 282 -6.73 13.43 -7.44
N ASN A 283 -7.66 12.48 -7.43
CA ASN A 283 -8.94 12.61 -6.73
C ASN A 283 -8.74 12.73 -5.21
N GLU A 284 -7.76 12.01 -4.67
CA GLU A 284 -7.36 12.07 -3.26
C GLU A 284 -6.82 13.43 -2.80
N TRP A 285 -6.53 14.35 -3.74
CA TRP A 285 -6.23 15.74 -3.38
C TRP A 285 -7.45 16.43 -2.79
N ALA A 286 -8.68 16.03 -3.11
CA ALA A 286 -9.88 16.59 -2.51
C ALA A 286 -10.00 16.22 -1.01
N GLY A 287 -9.40 15.11 -0.58
CA GLY A 287 -9.63 14.53 0.75
C GLY A 287 -11.08 14.08 0.93
N GLY A 288 -11.53 14.02 2.18
CA GLY A 288 -12.91 13.62 2.52
C GLY A 288 -13.05 12.16 2.97
N THR A 289 -11.98 11.37 2.97
CA THR A 289 -11.98 9.99 3.45
C THR A 289 -12.33 9.89 4.93
N ASP A 290 -11.91 10.88 5.73
CA ASP A 290 -12.10 10.87 7.20
C ASP A 290 -13.48 11.38 7.64
N ASP A 291 -14.12 12.26 6.86
CA ASP A 291 -15.34 12.98 7.26
C ASP A 291 -16.48 12.94 6.22
N GLY A 292 -16.26 12.29 5.09
CA GLY A 292 -17.20 12.17 3.97
C GLY A 292 -17.38 13.47 3.17
N ARG A 293 -16.51 14.47 3.31
CA ARG A 293 -16.68 15.81 2.70
C ARG A 293 -15.49 16.22 1.84
N PRO A 294 -15.42 15.78 0.58
CA PRO A 294 -14.35 16.16 -0.33
C PRO A 294 -14.40 17.66 -0.69
N ASP A 295 -13.23 18.30 -0.76
CA ASP A 295 -13.06 19.65 -1.31
C ASP A 295 -12.48 19.58 -2.73
N TYR A 296 -13.39 19.47 -3.72
CA TYR A 296 -13.01 19.37 -5.13
C TYR A 296 -12.28 20.60 -5.68
N THR A 297 -12.24 21.74 -4.96
CA THR A 297 -11.40 22.89 -5.38
C THR A 297 -9.91 22.58 -5.31
N ARG A 298 -9.54 21.50 -4.61
CA ARG A 298 -8.16 21.05 -4.41
C ARG A 298 -7.69 20.05 -5.47
N PHE A 299 -8.56 19.62 -6.39
CA PHE A 299 -8.17 18.80 -7.54
C PHE A 299 -7.06 19.51 -8.34
N PRO A 300 -6.01 18.80 -8.81
CA PRO A 300 -4.87 19.44 -9.44
C PRO A 300 -5.25 20.19 -10.73
N SER A 301 -4.72 21.40 -10.86
CA SER A 301 -4.81 22.18 -12.11
C SER A 301 -4.01 21.52 -13.23
N ASP A 302 -4.30 21.89 -14.48
CA ASP A 302 -3.55 21.43 -15.66
C ASP A 302 -2.03 21.65 -15.52
N GLY A 303 -1.60 22.74 -14.88
CA GLY A 303 -0.19 23.02 -14.62
C GLY A 303 0.44 22.01 -13.65
N GLN A 304 -0.27 21.69 -12.56
CA GLN A 304 0.17 20.69 -11.57
C GLN A 304 0.20 19.29 -12.17
N MET A 305 -0.85 18.91 -12.93
CA MET A 305 -0.88 17.62 -13.64
C MET A 305 0.29 17.49 -14.63
N ARG A 306 0.62 18.57 -15.36
CA ARG A 306 1.76 18.58 -16.31
C ARG A 306 3.10 18.38 -15.61
N ASP A 307 3.31 19.04 -14.47
CA ASP A 307 4.53 18.92 -13.67
C ASP A 307 4.67 17.49 -13.13
N PHE A 308 3.60 16.94 -12.54
CA PHE A 308 3.53 15.55 -12.09
C PHE A 308 3.83 14.56 -13.22
N CYS A 309 3.15 14.68 -14.35
CA CYS A 309 3.35 13.79 -15.50
C CYS A 309 4.77 13.88 -16.06
N SER A 310 5.41 15.06 -16.00
CA SER A 310 6.78 15.24 -16.47
C SER A 310 7.79 14.55 -15.55
N ALA A 311 7.62 14.67 -14.23
CA ALA A 311 8.42 13.94 -13.25
C ALA A 311 8.22 12.42 -13.37
N TYR A 312 6.97 11.97 -13.47
CA TYR A 312 6.61 10.56 -13.69
C TYR A 312 7.29 10.00 -14.94
N LEU A 313 7.13 10.63 -16.11
CA LEU A 313 7.68 10.13 -17.36
C LEU A 313 9.21 10.14 -17.39
N THR A 314 9.82 11.12 -16.72
CA THR A 314 11.28 11.21 -16.61
C THR A 314 11.82 10.00 -15.85
N GLU A 315 11.24 9.67 -14.70
CA GLU A 315 11.63 8.47 -13.94
C GLU A 315 11.27 7.18 -14.69
N TYR A 316 10.07 7.12 -15.27
CA TYR A 316 9.57 5.95 -15.99
C TYR A 316 10.46 5.57 -17.18
N HIS A 317 11.02 6.55 -17.88
CA HIS A 317 11.92 6.35 -19.02
C HIS A 317 13.41 6.43 -18.66
N GLY A 318 13.77 6.63 -17.40
CA GLY A 318 15.17 6.73 -16.95
C GLY A 318 15.90 7.99 -17.43
N GLY A 319 15.16 9.07 -17.73
CA GLY A 319 15.71 10.36 -18.14
C GLY A 319 14.71 11.25 -18.88
N PRO A 320 15.05 12.53 -19.13
CA PRO A 320 14.13 13.53 -19.70
C PRO A 320 13.95 13.41 -21.23
N GLY A 321 14.56 12.41 -21.88
CA GLY A 321 14.58 12.24 -23.34
C GLY A 321 13.28 11.70 -23.97
N TRP A 322 12.16 11.77 -23.26
CA TRP A 322 10.86 11.34 -23.75
C TRP A 322 10.17 12.46 -24.56
N GLU A 323 9.36 12.07 -25.54
CA GLU A 323 8.70 13.03 -26.44
C GLU A 323 7.57 13.80 -25.72
N PRO A 324 7.47 15.14 -25.86
CA PRO A 324 6.43 15.94 -25.20
C PRO A 324 5.00 15.43 -25.41
N ALA A 325 4.71 14.84 -26.58
CA ALA A 325 3.42 14.24 -26.90
C ALA A 325 3.02 13.11 -25.92
N LYS A 326 3.99 12.39 -25.32
CA LYS A 326 3.72 11.35 -24.31
C LYS A 326 3.11 11.91 -23.03
N ARG A 327 3.48 13.13 -22.64
CA ARG A 327 2.88 13.81 -21.48
C ARG A 327 1.42 14.12 -21.76
N ASP A 328 1.14 14.69 -22.92
CA ASP A 328 -0.24 15.07 -23.27
C ASP A 328 -1.12 13.81 -23.43
N ALA A 329 -0.56 12.72 -23.96
CA ALA A 329 -1.21 11.41 -24.00
C ALA A 329 -1.48 10.84 -22.60
N LEU A 330 -0.50 10.90 -21.68
CA LEU A 330 -0.68 10.46 -20.29
C LEU A 330 -1.74 11.30 -19.57
N MET A 331 -1.76 12.61 -19.77
CA MET A 331 -2.80 13.47 -19.20
C MET A 331 -4.19 13.13 -19.74
N ALA A 332 -4.31 12.82 -21.03
CA ALA A 332 -5.57 12.37 -21.62
C ALA A 332 -6.01 11.02 -21.03
N GLU A 333 -5.07 10.07 -20.88
CA GLU A 333 -5.29 8.78 -20.23
C GLU A 333 -5.84 8.95 -18.80
N ILE A 334 -5.18 9.78 -17.97
CA ILE A 334 -5.60 10.06 -16.59
C ILE A 334 -7.03 10.62 -16.55
N ARG A 335 -7.33 11.60 -17.41
CA ARG A 335 -8.66 12.24 -17.45
C ARG A 335 -9.79 11.25 -17.77
N THR A 336 -9.52 10.19 -18.53
CA THR A 336 -10.50 9.14 -18.78
C THR A 336 -10.92 8.43 -17.50
N PHE A 337 -10.01 8.27 -16.53
CA PHE A 337 -10.26 7.51 -15.31
C PHE A 337 -10.74 8.33 -14.12
N VAL A 338 -10.64 9.66 -14.15
CA VAL A 338 -11.09 10.54 -13.03
C VAL A 338 -12.52 10.24 -12.59
N LEU A 339 -13.45 10.07 -13.53
CA LEU A 339 -14.85 9.73 -13.22
C LEU A 339 -15.06 8.24 -12.91
N VAL A 340 -14.19 7.37 -13.42
CA VAL A 340 -14.25 5.93 -13.13
C VAL A 340 -13.90 5.68 -11.66
N ASP A 341 -12.92 6.42 -11.16
CA ASP A 341 -12.45 6.34 -9.78
C ASP A 341 -13.52 6.76 -8.76
N HIS A 342 -14.34 7.77 -9.03
CA HIS A 342 -15.47 8.10 -8.15
C HIS A 342 -16.53 6.99 -8.03
N TRP A 343 -16.58 6.05 -8.97
CA TRP A 343 -17.46 4.88 -8.90
C TRP A 343 -16.79 3.65 -8.27
N TYR A 344 -15.46 3.63 -8.23
CA TYR A 344 -14.66 2.54 -7.66
C TYR A 344 -14.79 2.58 -6.13
#